data_AF-A0A961MB97-F1
#
_entry.id   AF-A0A961MB97-F1
#
_cell.length_a   1.000
_cell.length_b   1.000
_cell.length_c   1.000
_cell.angle_alpha   90.00
_cell.angle_beta   90.00
_cell.angle_gamma   90.00
#
_symmetry.space_group_name_H-M   'P 1'
#
loop_
_entity.id
_entity.type
_entity.pdbx_description
1 polymer ?
#
loop_
_entity_poly.entity_id
_entity_poly.type
_entity_poly.pdbx_seq_one_letter_code
_entity_poly.pdbx_strand_id
1 'polypeptide(L)'
;RRARGTPRIAGRLLRRVVDFALVEGDGRLTQALADDALTRLGVDHLGLDGADRRYLRLLAESYGGGPVGVETIAAALSESRDAIEEVIEPYLLQQGLIARTPRGRMLTAASWRHLGLAPPRPAAQGEMFEGDG
;
A
#
# COMPACT_ATOMS: atom_id res chain seq x y z
N ARG A 1 11.12 -15.54 -21.13
CA ARG A 1 10.16 -14.53 -21.59
C ARG A 1 8.74 -15.08 -21.43
N ARG A 2 8.05 -14.80 -20.31
CA ARG A 2 6.64 -15.18 -20.12
C ARG A 2 5.81 -13.93 -19.95
N ALA A 3 4.91 -13.73 -20.90
CA ALA A 3 3.85 -12.74 -20.84
C ALA A 3 2.97 -13.02 -19.61
N ARG A 4 3.07 -12.17 -18.60
CA ARG A 4 2.05 -12.02 -17.55
C ARG A 4 1.66 -10.56 -17.40
N GLY A 5 1.52 -9.88 -18.54
CA GLY A 5 0.73 -8.66 -18.63
C GLY A 5 -0.74 -9.03 -18.47
N THR A 6 -1.25 -8.82 -17.26
CA THR A 6 -2.60 -8.29 -16.99
C THR A 6 -3.76 -8.96 -17.73
N PRO A 7 -4.31 -10.04 -17.15
CA PRO A 7 -5.72 -9.97 -16.73
C PRO A 7 -5.95 -10.47 -15.28
N ARG A 8 -4.92 -10.44 -14.42
CA ARG A 8 -5.02 -10.94 -13.02
C ARG A 8 -5.37 -9.88 -11.97
N ILE A 9 -5.08 -8.60 -12.22
CA ILE A 9 -5.19 -7.53 -11.21
C ILE A 9 -6.67 -7.15 -10.96
N ALA A 10 -7.47 -6.97 -12.01
CA ALA A 10 -8.91 -6.67 -11.88
C ALA A 10 -9.74 -7.87 -11.39
N GLY A 11 -9.36 -9.09 -11.82
CA GLY A 11 -10.08 -10.32 -11.46
C GLY A 11 -9.94 -10.75 -10.00
N ARG A 12 -9.00 -10.17 -9.22
CA ARG A 12 -8.75 -10.54 -7.82
C ARG A 12 -9.40 -9.58 -6.82
N LEU A 13 -9.54 -8.30 -7.15
CA LEU A 13 -10.34 -7.34 -6.36
C LEU A 13 -11.80 -7.79 -6.27
N LEU A 14 -12.39 -8.15 -7.42
CA LEU A 14 -13.74 -8.69 -7.46
C LEU A 14 -13.82 -10.03 -6.70
N ARG A 15 -12.82 -10.92 -6.82
CA ARG A 15 -12.83 -12.21 -6.10
C ARG A 15 -12.67 -12.08 -4.58
N ARG A 16 -11.89 -11.12 -4.08
CA ARG A 16 -11.73 -10.90 -2.63
C ARG A 16 -13.01 -10.37 -1.99
N VAL A 17 -13.74 -9.52 -2.72
CA VAL A 17 -15.05 -9.00 -2.29
C VAL A 17 -16.17 -10.03 -2.49
N VAL A 18 -16.13 -10.81 -3.58
CA VAL A 18 -17.16 -11.78 -3.97
C VAL A 18 -17.04 -13.13 -3.26
N ASP A 19 -15.83 -13.70 -3.10
CA ASP A 19 -15.64 -14.97 -2.37
C ASP A 19 -16.07 -14.84 -0.90
N PHE A 20 -15.91 -13.66 -0.31
CA PHE A 20 -16.29 -13.41 1.09
C PHE A 20 -17.82 -13.26 1.26
N ALA A 21 -18.49 -12.68 0.26
CA ALA A 21 -19.95 -12.57 0.23
C ALA A 21 -20.67 -13.91 -0.02
N LEU A 22 -19.97 -14.89 -0.61
CA LEU A 22 -20.54 -16.19 -0.96
C LEU A 22 -20.39 -17.26 0.15
N VAL A 23 -19.47 -17.07 1.11
CA VAL A 23 -19.22 -18.06 2.18
C VAL A 23 -20.13 -17.87 3.41
N GLU A 24 -20.67 -16.66 3.63
CA GLU A 24 -21.49 -16.31 4.81
C GLU A 24 -23.01 -16.18 4.50
N GLY A 25 -23.44 -16.47 3.28
CA GLY A 25 -24.86 -16.39 2.91
C GLY A 25 -25.30 -17.57 2.06
N ASP A 26 -26.58 -17.92 2.15
CA ASP A 26 -27.28 -18.90 1.30
C ASP A 26 -27.38 -18.44 -0.19
N GLY A 27 -26.31 -17.86 -0.74
CA GLY A 27 -26.18 -17.42 -2.13
C GLY A 27 -26.85 -16.07 -2.46
N ARG A 28 -27.26 -15.26 -1.47
CA ARG A 28 -27.92 -13.96 -1.70
C ARG A 28 -27.11 -12.78 -1.13
N LEU A 29 -26.43 -12.06 -2.03
CA LEU A 29 -25.75 -10.80 -1.73
C LEU A 29 -26.79 -9.70 -1.47
N THR A 30 -26.87 -9.20 -0.23
CA THR A 30 -27.68 -8.02 0.12
C THR A 30 -26.77 -6.84 0.45
N GLN A 31 -27.26 -5.61 0.23
CA GLN A 31 -26.49 -4.39 0.50
C GLN A 31 -26.05 -4.30 1.98
N ALA A 32 -26.92 -4.70 2.91
CA ALA A 32 -26.60 -4.74 4.34
C ALA A 32 -25.50 -5.75 4.71
N LEU A 33 -25.45 -6.91 4.02
CA LEU A 33 -24.40 -7.92 4.24
C LEU A 33 -23.05 -7.43 3.70
N ALA A 34 -23.04 -6.74 2.56
CA ALA A 34 -21.83 -6.13 2.01
C ALA A 34 -21.28 -5.02 2.92
N ASP A 35 -22.15 -4.17 3.47
CA ASP A 35 -21.76 -3.10 4.41
C ASP A 35 -21.24 -3.65 5.75
N ASP A 36 -21.86 -4.69 6.32
CA ASP A 36 -21.39 -5.34 7.55
C ASP A 36 -20.07 -6.09 7.33
N ALA A 37 -19.90 -6.75 6.18
CA ALA A 37 -18.65 -7.39 5.80
C ALA A 37 -17.51 -6.38 5.60
N LEU A 38 -17.75 -5.26 4.92
CA LEU A 38 -16.75 -4.18 4.75
C LEU A 38 -16.36 -3.54 6.07
N THR A 39 -17.33 -3.34 6.97
CA THR A 39 -17.10 -2.84 8.34
C THR A 39 -16.26 -3.81 9.16
N ARG A 40 -16.53 -5.12 9.08
CA ARG A 40 -15.77 -6.19 9.76
C ARG A 40 -14.38 -6.44 9.16
N LEU A 41 -14.21 -6.19 7.86
CA LEU A 41 -12.94 -6.37 7.14
C LEU A 41 -11.94 -5.25 7.43
N GLY A 42 -12.36 -4.16 8.07
CA GLY A 42 -11.47 -3.06 8.43
C GLY A 42 -10.86 -2.37 7.20
N VAL A 43 -11.65 -2.22 6.15
CA VAL A 43 -11.26 -1.49 4.93
C VAL A 43 -11.52 0.00 5.13
N ASP A 44 -10.57 0.86 4.77
CA ASP A 44 -10.74 2.30 4.93
C ASP A 44 -11.44 2.98 3.75
N HIS A 45 -11.59 4.30 3.82
CA HIS A 45 -12.25 5.12 2.79
C HIS A 45 -11.56 5.11 1.42
N LEU A 46 -10.28 4.72 1.33
CA LEU A 46 -9.56 4.52 0.08
C LEU A 46 -9.60 3.06 -0.39
N GLY A 47 -10.33 2.17 0.29
CA GLY A 47 -10.39 0.76 -0.06
C GLY A 47 -9.18 -0.03 0.42
N LEU A 48 -8.36 0.51 1.32
CA LEU A 48 -7.16 -0.17 1.82
C LEU A 48 -7.50 -1.14 2.96
N ASP A 49 -7.00 -2.36 2.86
CA ASP A 49 -7.17 -3.36 3.90
C ASP A 49 -6.12 -3.21 5.02
N GLY A 50 -6.11 -4.16 5.97
CA GLY A 50 -5.13 -4.15 7.05
C GLY A 50 -3.67 -4.31 6.60
N ALA A 51 -3.40 -5.07 5.55
CA ALA A 51 -2.05 -5.30 5.03
C ALA A 51 -1.53 -4.05 4.31
N ASP A 52 -2.37 -3.40 3.51
CA ASP A 52 -2.06 -2.14 2.84
C ASP A 52 -1.67 -1.05 3.84
N ARG A 53 -2.48 -0.88 4.90
CA ARG A 53 -2.23 0.12 5.94
C ARG A 53 -0.98 -0.18 6.75
N ARG A 54 -0.69 -1.46 7.04
CA ARG A 54 0.58 -1.87 7.68
C ARG A 54 1.78 -1.55 6.80
N TYR A 55 1.70 -1.79 5.49
CA TYR A 55 2.75 -1.43 4.54
C TYR A 55 3.04 0.07 4.56
N LEU A 56 2.00 0.91 4.45
CA LEU A 56 2.16 2.36 4.42
C LEU A 56 2.71 2.90 5.75
N ARG A 57 2.20 2.42 6.89
CA ARG A 57 2.70 2.82 8.22
C ARG A 57 4.14 2.40 8.46
N LEU A 58 4.51 1.18 8.06
CA LEU A 58 5.90 0.72 8.16
C LEU A 58 6.85 1.68 7.45
N LEU A 59 6.54 2.05 6.19
CA LEU A 59 7.36 3.00 5.45
C LEU A 59 7.40 4.37 6.12
N ALA A 60 6.26 4.86 6.61
CA ALA A 60 6.18 6.18 7.26
C ALA A 60 6.97 6.24 8.57
N GLU A 61 6.69 5.31 9.48
CA GLU A 61 7.14 5.36 10.87
C GLU A 61 8.56 4.81 11.04
N SER A 62 8.89 3.71 10.36
CA SER A 62 10.21 3.06 10.52
C SER A 62 11.27 3.61 9.57
N TYR A 63 10.87 4.15 8.42
CA TYR A 63 11.81 4.54 7.35
C TYR A 63 11.63 5.97 6.86
N GLY A 64 10.80 6.79 7.52
CA GLY A 64 10.61 8.20 7.14
C GLY A 64 10.08 8.39 5.70
N GLY A 65 9.34 7.41 5.19
CA GLY A 65 8.83 7.41 3.81
C GLY A 65 9.78 6.81 2.77
N GLY A 66 10.93 6.25 3.16
CA GLY A 66 11.87 5.55 2.28
C GLY A 66 12.97 6.42 1.66
N PRO A 67 13.74 5.90 0.67
CA PRO A 67 13.52 4.65 -0.07
C PRO A 67 13.89 3.37 0.71
N VAL A 68 13.08 2.32 0.55
CA VAL A 68 13.30 1.00 1.19
C VAL A 68 13.26 -0.15 0.17
N GLY A 69 14.17 -1.11 0.29
CA GLY A 69 14.19 -2.31 -0.56
C GLY A 69 13.01 -3.24 -0.27
N VAL A 70 12.52 -3.96 -1.28
CA VAL A 70 11.38 -4.88 -1.12
C VAL A 70 11.66 -6.01 -0.15
N GLU A 71 12.89 -6.53 -0.13
CA GLU A 71 13.28 -7.60 0.80
C GLU A 71 13.19 -7.13 2.25
N THR A 72 13.56 -5.87 2.51
CA THR A 72 13.45 -5.26 3.85
C THR A 72 11.99 -5.10 4.26
N ILE A 73 11.12 -4.65 3.34
CA ILE A 73 9.69 -4.50 3.61
C ILE A 73 9.05 -5.87 3.86
N ALA A 74 9.35 -6.86 3.03
CA ALA A 74 8.86 -8.23 3.15
C ALA A 74 9.25 -8.83 4.51
N ALA A 75 10.53 -8.71 4.89
CA ALA A 75 11.03 -9.19 6.18
C ALA A 75 10.33 -8.48 7.37
N ALA A 76 10.18 -7.15 7.31
CA ALA A 76 9.57 -6.38 8.39
C ALA A 76 8.06 -6.68 8.55
N LEU A 77 7.36 -7.02 7.46
CA LEU A 77 5.95 -7.39 7.47
C LEU A 77 5.71 -8.89 7.72
N SER A 78 6.77 -9.70 7.80
CA SER A 78 6.66 -11.18 7.82
C SER A 78 5.89 -11.74 6.62
N GLU A 79 6.05 -11.11 5.46
CA GLU A 79 5.39 -11.47 4.20
C GLU A 79 6.42 -11.90 3.17
N SER A 80 5.99 -12.66 2.14
CA SER A 80 6.88 -12.98 1.02
C SER A 80 7.04 -11.79 0.08
N ARG A 81 8.18 -11.71 -0.60
CA ARG A 81 8.40 -10.69 -1.65
C ARG A 81 7.31 -10.73 -2.73
N ASP A 82 6.90 -11.92 -3.17
CA ASP A 82 5.86 -12.07 -4.18
C ASP A 82 4.50 -11.53 -3.68
N ALA A 83 4.18 -11.73 -2.39
CA ALA A 83 2.99 -11.13 -1.79
C ALA A 83 3.06 -9.59 -1.82
N ILE A 84 4.21 -9.01 -1.49
CA ILE A 84 4.41 -7.56 -1.59
C ILE A 84 4.22 -7.07 -3.04
N GLU A 85 4.96 -7.63 -4.00
CA GLU A 85 5.05 -7.08 -5.36
C GLU A 85 3.83 -7.38 -6.24
N GLU A 86 3.20 -8.55 -6.04
CA GLU A 86 2.09 -9.02 -6.88
C GLU A 86 0.72 -8.83 -6.24
N VAL A 87 0.64 -8.62 -4.92
CA VAL A 87 -0.64 -8.48 -4.20
C VAL A 87 -0.85 -7.08 -3.63
N ILE A 88 0.10 -6.56 -2.85
CA ILE A 88 -0.07 -5.29 -2.12
C ILE A 88 0.25 -4.08 -3.00
N GLU A 89 1.46 -4.04 -3.56
CA GLU A 89 1.95 -2.87 -4.29
C GLU A 89 1.11 -2.43 -5.50
N PRO A 90 0.45 -3.32 -6.29
CA PRO A 90 -0.29 -2.89 -7.48
C PRO A 90 -1.36 -1.83 -7.19
N TYR A 91 -2.11 -1.98 -6.09
CA TYR A 91 -3.16 -1.03 -5.75
C TYR A 91 -2.58 0.27 -5.18
N LEU A 92 -1.59 0.17 -4.29
CA LEU A 92 -0.92 1.34 -3.72
C LEU A 92 -0.22 2.20 -4.79
N LEU A 93 0.35 1.57 -5.82
CA LEU A 93 0.92 2.26 -6.98
C LEU A 93 -0.17 2.92 -7.83
N GLN A 94 -1.27 2.21 -8.09
CA GLN A 94 -2.39 2.74 -8.88
C GLN A 94 -3.05 3.95 -8.21
N GLN A 95 -3.20 3.93 -6.88
CA GLN A 95 -3.71 5.07 -6.09
C GLN A 95 -2.65 6.18 -5.90
N GLY A 96 -1.43 5.99 -6.39
CA GLY A 96 -0.34 6.95 -6.24
C GLY A 96 0.09 7.15 -4.78
N LEU A 97 -0.13 6.17 -3.92
CA LEU A 97 0.24 6.19 -2.50
C LEU A 97 1.74 5.88 -2.34
N ILE A 98 2.29 5.04 -3.20
CA ILE A 98 3.72 4.70 -3.20
C ILE A 98 4.34 4.96 -4.57
N ALA A 99 5.66 5.14 -4.59
CA ALA A 99 6.46 5.21 -5.80
C ALA A 99 7.59 4.17 -5.75
N ARG A 100 7.82 3.48 -6.87
CA ARG A 100 9.02 2.66 -7.07
C ARG A 100 10.14 3.52 -7.65
N THR A 101 11.30 3.50 -7.01
CA THR A 101 12.53 4.16 -7.47
C THR A 101 13.63 3.11 -7.63
N PRO A 102 14.74 3.42 -8.33
CA PRO A 102 15.91 2.53 -8.38
C PRO A 102 16.49 2.20 -7.00
N ARG A 103 16.26 3.06 -6.00
CA ARG A 103 16.76 2.90 -4.63
C ARG A 103 15.80 2.14 -3.70
N GLY A 104 14.56 1.90 -4.13
CA GLY A 104 13.53 1.28 -3.30
C GLY A 104 12.15 1.92 -3.45
N ARG A 105 11.25 1.55 -2.54
CA ARG A 105 9.88 2.08 -2.46
C ARG A 105 9.83 3.28 -1.53
N MET A 106 9.06 4.27 -1.93
CA MET A 106 8.87 5.51 -1.19
C MET A 106 7.39 5.87 -1.07
N LEU A 107 7.04 6.53 0.03
CA LEU A 107 5.72 7.15 0.18
C LEU A 107 5.63 8.43 -0.66
N THR A 108 4.47 8.65 -1.25
CA THR A 108 4.15 9.93 -1.89
C THR A 108 3.51 10.88 -0.88
N ALA A 109 3.34 12.15 -1.27
CA ALA A 109 2.57 13.12 -0.49
C ALA A 109 1.12 12.67 -0.22
N ALA A 110 0.53 11.86 -1.12
CA ALA A 110 -0.83 11.34 -0.94
C ALA A 110 -0.90 10.36 0.24
N SER A 111 0.12 9.49 0.41
CA SER A 111 0.21 8.59 1.56
C SER A 111 0.30 9.34 2.88
N TRP A 112 1.15 10.36 2.96
CA TRP A 112 1.30 11.16 4.18
C TRP A 112 -0.03 11.81 4.60
N ARG A 113 -0.75 12.42 3.64
CA ARG A 113 -2.09 12.97 3.88
C ARG A 113 -3.08 11.90 4.33
N HIS A 114 -3.09 10.75 3.68
CA HIS A 114 -3.98 9.66 4.02
C HIS A 114 -3.72 9.10 5.43
N LEU A 115 -2.45 8.96 5.82
CA LEU A 115 -2.05 8.52 7.16
C LEU A 115 -2.27 9.58 8.25
N GLY A 116 -2.56 10.84 7.87
CA GLY A 116 -2.63 11.96 8.81
C GLY A 116 -1.27 12.33 9.43
N LEU A 117 -0.17 11.97 8.76
CA LEU A 117 1.19 12.17 9.23
C LEU A 117 1.88 13.30 8.44
N ALA A 118 2.74 14.06 9.10
CA ALA A 118 3.59 15.04 8.42
C ALA A 118 4.79 14.32 7.77
N PRO A 119 5.10 14.59 6.49
CA PRO A 119 6.31 14.07 5.88
C PRO A 119 7.54 14.63 6.63
N PRO A 120 8.63 13.86 6.74
CA PRO A 120 9.87 14.39 7.30
C PRO A 120 10.31 15.59 6.46
N ARG A 121 10.74 16.66 7.13
CA ARG A 121 11.31 17.81 6.43
C ARG A 121 12.49 17.31 5.60
N PRO A 122 12.59 17.69 4.31
CA PRO A 122 13.81 17.43 3.57
C PRO A 122 14.96 17.98 4.41
N ALA A 123 15.95 17.14 4.69
CA ALA A 123 17.18 17.63 5.30
C ALA A 123 17.66 18.77 4.41
N ALA A 124 17.67 20.00 4.96
CA ALA A 124 18.12 21.17 4.23
C ALA A 124 19.48 20.82 3.62
N GLN A 125 19.52 20.65 2.30
CA GLN A 125 20.77 20.43 1.59
C GLN A 125 21.52 21.75 1.70
N GLY A 126 22.51 21.74 2.59
CA GLY A 126 23.57 22.72 2.80
C GLY A 126 23.38 24.09 2.17
N GLU A 127 22.96 25.05 2.99
CA GLU A 127 23.69 26.32 3.04
C GLU A 127 25.14 25.98 3.44
N MET A 128 25.97 25.63 2.47
CA MET A 128 27.38 25.32 2.68
C MET A 128 28.23 26.26 1.82
N PHE A 129 28.61 27.37 2.46
CA PHE A 129 29.79 28.22 2.24
C PHE A 129 29.84 29.11 0.98
N GLU A 130 29.12 30.24 1.02
CA GLU A 130 29.72 31.50 0.53
C GLU A 130 30.56 32.07 1.68
N GLY A 131 31.78 31.54 1.80
CA GLY A 131 32.81 32.08 2.69
C GLY A 131 33.53 33.21 1.96
N ASP A 132 33.30 34.41 2.46
CA ASP A 132 34.06 35.65 2.23
C ASP A 132 35.58 35.39 2.32
N GLY A 133 36.35 35.89 1.36
CA GLY A 133 37.81 35.76 1.30
C GLY A 133 38.42 36.22 -0.03
#